data_AF-A0A5E4LK58-F1
#
_entry.id   AF-A0A5E4LK58-F1
#
_cell.length_a   1.000
_cell.length_b   1.000
_cell.length_c   1.000
_cell.angle_alpha   90.00
_cell.angle_beta   90.00
_cell.angle_gamma   90.00
#
_symmetry.space_group_name_H-M   'P 1'
#
loop_
_entity.id
_entity.type
_entity.pdbx_description
1 polymer ?
#
loop_
_entity_poly.entity_id
_entity_poly.type
_entity_poly.pdbx_seq_one_letter_code
_entity_poly.pdbx_strand_id
1 'polypeptide(L)'
;MKISAKTQVLHYPRLDTVMIVEDFIRQHSGEFTKTVLWQNLPKRPMYQTFSLIIDYLGASAKVSIDSAGKVGWIYNPQLAKKFLKSGVVVR
;
A
#
# COMPACT_ATOMS: atom_id res chain seq x y z
N MET A 1 14.34 -4.72 14.01
CA MET A 1 13.33 -5.09 13.00
C MET A 1 13.03 -6.57 13.20
N LYS A 2 11.91 -6.92 13.84
CA LYS A 2 11.55 -8.34 14.03
C LYS A 2 11.11 -8.89 12.68
N ILE A 3 11.90 -9.78 12.11
CA ILE A 3 11.48 -10.58 10.95
C ILE A 3 10.40 -11.51 11.48
N SER A 4 9.13 -11.10 11.32
CA SER A 4 7.99 -11.96 11.58
C SER A 4 8.13 -13.20 10.70
N ALA A 5 7.94 -14.38 11.29
CA ALA A 5 7.97 -15.67 10.61
C ALA A 5 7.24 -15.58 9.26
N LYS A 6 7.82 -16.14 8.19
CA LYS A 6 7.22 -16.15 6.85
C LYS A 6 5.83 -16.76 6.94
N THR A 7 4.79 -15.92 7.02
CA THR A 7 3.40 -16.35 6.90
C THR A 7 3.28 -17.02 5.54
N GLN A 8 2.93 -18.30 5.52
CA GLN A 8 2.76 -19.04 4.29
C GLN A 8 1.68 -18.33 3.45
N VAL A 9 2.08 -17.73 2.33
CA VAL A 9 1.17 -16.98 1.46
C VAL A 9 0.24 -17.98 0.80
N LEU A 10 -0.99 -18.08 1.31
CA LEU A 10 -2.04 -18.98 0.79
C LEU A 10 -2.53 -18.53 -0.58
N HIS A 11 -2.63 -17.22 -0.82
CA HIS A 11 -3.09 -16.68 -2.09
C HIS A 11 -2.53 -15.28 -2.34
N TYR A 12 -2.07 -15.04 -3.56
CA TYR A 12 -1.62 -13.71 -3.99
C TYR A 12 -2.80 -12.88 -4.46
N PRO A 13 -2.84 -11.57 -4.12
CA PRO A 13 -3.87 -10.67 -4.64
C PRO A 13 -3.73 -10.54 -6.15
N ARG A 14 -4.88 -10.45 -6.81
CA ARG A 14 -4.94 -9.98 -8.20
C ARG A 14 -4.70 -8.47 -8.25
N LEU A 15 -4.24 -7.98 -9.40
CA LEU A 15 -3.90 -6.57 -9.61
C LEU A 15 -5.08 -5.63 -9.33
N ASP A 16 -6.30 -6.03 -9.71
CA ASP A 16 -7.53 -5.26 -9.44
C ASP A 16 -7.73 -4.98 -7.94
N THR A 17 -7.43 -5.97 -7.10
CA THR A 17 -7.54 -5.87 -5.64
C THR A 17 -6.47 -4.93 -5.07
N VAL A 18 -5.23 -5.03 -5.58
CA VAL A 18 -4.14 -4.12 -5.21
C VAL A 18 -4.52 -2.68 -5.55
N MET A 19 -5.05 -2.44 -6.75
CA MET A 19 -5.48 -1.11 -7.22
C MET A 19 -6.59 -0.53 -6.33
N ILE A 20 -7.60 -1.32 -5.94
CA ILE A 20 -8.68 -0.87 -5.05
C ILE A 20 -8.10 -0.36 -3.72
N VAL A 21 -7.17 -1.12 -3.12
CA VAL A 21 -6.54 -0.73 -1.86
C VAL A 21 -5.65 0.50 -2.05
N GLU A 22 -4.86 0.54 -3.14
CA GLU A 22 -3.97 1.66 -3.47
C GLU A 22 -4.75 2.97 -3.62
N ASP A 23 -5.84 2.96 -4.39
CA ASP A 23 -6.67 4.14 -4.63
C ASP A 23 -7.40 4.59 -3.36
N PHE A 24 -7.88 3.65 -2.55
CA PHE A 24 -8.51 3.98 -1.27
C PHE A 24 -7.54 4.67 -0.31
N ILE A 25 -6.31 4.16 -0.17
CA ILE A 25 -5.26 4.79 0.66
C ILE A 25 -4.92 6.18 0.13
N ARG A 26 -4.84 6.35 -1.20
CA ARG A 26 -4.53 7.65 -1.81
C ARG A 26 -5.60 8.71 -1.50
N GLN A 27 -6.87 8.32 -1.47
CA GLN A 27 -7.99 9.21 -1.17
C GLN A 27 -8.12 9.53 0.32
N HIS A 28 -7.79 8.56 1.19
CA HIS A 28 -7.94 8.66 2.65
C HIS A 28 -6.60 8.65 3.39
N SER A 29 -5.59 9.30 2.81
CA SER A 29 -4.21 9.24 3.29
C SER A 29 -4.07 9.78 4.72
N GLY A 30 -3.63 8.93 5.65
CA GLY A 30 -3.43 9.31 7.06
C GLY A 30 -4.73 9.41 7.87
N GLU A 31 -5.86 9.03 7.31
CA GLU A 31 -7.15 9.06 8.00
C GLU A 31 -7.31 7.82 8.90
N PHE A 32 -7.00 6.64 8.36
CA PHE A 32 -7.32 5.37 8.99
C PHE A 32 -6.10 4.59 9.47
N THR A 33 -6.25 3.91 10.60
CA THR A 33 -5.31 2.84 11.01
C THR A 33 -5.45 1.63 10.10
N LYS A 34 -4.43 0.75 10.04
CA LYS A 34 -4.44 -0.44 9.16
C LYS A 34 -5.75 -1.26 9.26
N THR A 35 -6.23 -1.49 10.48
CA THR A 35 -7.46 -2.27 10.72
C THR A 35 -8.72 -1.52 10.27
N VAL A 36 -8.82 -0.23 10.61
CA VAL A 36 -9.97 0.60 10.23
C VAL A 36 -10.02 0.78 8.71
N LEU A 37 -8.87 0.93 8.07
CA LEU A 37 -8.76 1.02 6.61
C LEU A 37 -9.35 -0.22 5.96
N TRP A 38 -8.95 -1.42 6.41
CA TRP A 38 -9.49 -2.68 5.91
C TRP A 38 -11.02 -2.78 6.07
N GLN A 39 -11.57 -2.32 7.20
CA GLN A 39 -13.02 -2.36 7.45
C GLN A 39 -13.81 -1.45 6.51
N ASN A 40 -13.23 -0.33 6.07
CA ASN A 40 -13.86 0.68 5.24
C ASN A 40 -13.64 0.47 3.73
N LEU A 41 -12.87 -0.54 3.32
CA LEU A 41 -12.70 -0.84 1.90
C LEU A 41 -14.04 -1.20 1.23
N PRO A 42 -14.31 -0.70 0.02
CA PRO A 42 -15.56 -1.00 -0.71
C PRO A 42 -15.69 -2.49 -1.04
N LYS A 43 -14.57 -3.16 -1.28
CA LYS A 43 -14.46 -4.63 -1.37
C LYS A 43 -13.37 -5.08 -0.44
N ARG A 44 -13.72 -5.87 0.57
CA ARG A 44 -12.81 -6.34 1.61
C ARG A 44 -12.17 -7.66 1.20
N PRO A 45 -10.89 -7.69 0.81
CA PRO A 45 -10.19 -8.96 0.65
C PRO A 45 -9.97 -9.60 2.03
N MET A 46 -9.57 -10.87 2.05
CA MET A 46 -9.13 -11.51 3.29
C MET A 46 -8.04 -10.68 3.97
N TYR A 47 -8.06 -10.61 5.30
CA TYR A 47 -7.15 -9.75 6.04
C TYR A 47 -5.67 -10.07 5.80
N GLN A 48 -5.33 -11.34 5.55
CA GLN A 48 -3.99 -11.77 5.15
C GLN A 48 -3.58 -11.19 3.80
N THR A 49 -4.46 -11.29 2.79
CA THR A 49 -4.25 -10.69 1.47
C THR A 49 -4.11 -9.18 1.56
N PHE A 50 -4.96 -8.52 2.35
CA PHE A 50 -4.84 -7.08 2.63
C PHE A 50 -3.49 -6.74 3.25
N SER A 51 -3.05 -7.50 4.25
CA SER A 51 -1.76 -7.27 4.91
C SER A 51 -0.60 -7.42 3.93
N LEU A 52 -0.63 -8.42 3.05
CA LEU A 52 0.35 -8.59 1.99
C LEU A 52 0.38 -7.40 1.01
N ILE A 53 -0.79 -6.83 0.68
CA ILE A 53 -0.88 -5.62 -0.15
C ILE A 53 -0.22 -4.43 0.55
N ILE A 54 -0.51 -4.21 1.84
CA ILE A 54 0.10 -3.11 2.62
C ILE A 54 1.62 -3.29 2.68
N ASP A 55 2.10 -4.51 2.92
CA ASP A 55 3.54 -4.79 2.99
C ASP A 55 4.21 -4.55 1.63
N TYR A 56 3.56 -4.96 0.52
CA TYR A 56 4.03 -4.68 -0.84
C TYR A 56 4.09 -3.17 -1.14
N LEU A 57 3.03 -2.41 -0.81
CA LEU A 57 2.99 -0.97 -1.04
C LEU A 57 4.01 -0.22 -0.18
N GLY A 58 4.28 -0.71 1.04
CA GLY A 58 5.34 -0.22 1.92
C GLY A 58 6.73 -0.49 1.35
N ALA A 59 6.98 -1.71 0.90
CA ALA A 59 8.23 -2.09 0.25
C ALA A 59 8.50 -1.29 -1.04
N SER A 60 7.45 -0.94 -1.79
CA SER A 60 7.54 -0.08 -2.98
C SER A 60 7.58 1.42 -2.67
N ALA A 61 7.73 1.81 -1.40
CA ALA A 61 7.75 3.20 -0.93
C ALA A 61 6.53 4.04 -1.38
N LYS A 62 5.37 3.39 -1.57
CA LYS A 62 4.11 4.06 -1.90
C LYS A 62 3.36 4.52 -0.67
N VAL A 63 3.45 3.72 0.38
CA VAL A 63 2.69 3.87 1.62
C VAL A 63 3.63 3.80 2.81
N SER A 64 3.33 4.54 3.86
CA SER A 64 3.97 4.44 5.16
C SER A 64 2.94 4.33 6.26
N ILE A 65 3.35 3.81 7.42
CA ILE A 65 2.53 3.75 8.62
C ILE A 65 3.16 4.68 9.66
N ASP A 66 2.39 5.64 10.16
CA ASP A 66 2.86 6.58 11.17
C ASP A 66 2.94 5.95 12.58
N SER A 67 3.40 6.73 13.56
CA SER A 67 3.50 6.29 14.95
C SER A 67 2.15 5.98 15.61
N ALA A 68 1.05 6.52 15.08
CA ALA A 68 -0.31 6.24 15.53
C ALA A 68 -0.92 5.02 14.81
N GLY A 69 -0.18 4.38 13.90
CA GLY A 69 -0.63 3.22 13.13
C GLY A 69 -1.50 3.58 11.91
N LYS A 70 -1.56 4.87 11.53
CA LYS A 70 -2.31 5.35 10.37
C LYS A 70 -1.55 5.13 9.08
N VAL A 71 -2.27 4.71 8.06
CA VAL A 71 -1.72 4.37 6.74
C VAL A 71 -1.76 5.62 5.86
N GLY A 72 -0.60 6.13 5.47
CA GLY A 72 -0.45 7.33 4.67
C GLY A 72 0.17 7.06 3.30
N TRP A 73 -0.32 7.76 2.28
CA TRP A 73 0.27 7.79 0.95
C TRP A 73 1.48 8.73 0.93
N ILE A 74 2.65 8.20 0.53
CA ILE A 74 3.91 8.97 0.52
C ILE A 74 4.53 9.12 -0.86
N TYR A 75 4.04 8.40 -1.86
CA TYR A 75 4.57 8.51 -3.23
C TYR A 75 4.19 9.83 -3.88
N ASN A 76 5.18 10.54 -4.42
CA ASN A 76 5.00 11.79 -5.13
C ASN A 76 5.01 11.58 -6.65
N PRO A 77 3.83 11.48 -7.30
CA PRO A 77 3.75 11.23 -8.73
C PRO A 77 4.24 12.43 -9.57
N GLN A 78 4.16 13.65 -9.06
CA GLN A 78 4.62 14.84 -9.80
C GLN A 78 6.14 14.86 -9.90
N LEU A 79 6.82 14.55 -8.80
CA LEU A 79 8.28 14.45 -8.77
C LEU A 79 8.77 13.31 -9.67
N ALA A 80 8.14 12.14 -9.59
CA ALA A 80 8.47 11.01 -10.46
C ALA A 80 8.31 11.38 -11.95
N LYS A 81 7.20 12.05 -12.32
CA LYS A 81 6.99 12.56 -13.69
C LYS A 81 8.09 13.53 -14.13
N LYS A 82 8.59 14.39 -13.23
CA LYS A 82 9.69 15.32 -13.53
C LYS A 82 10.97 14.58 -13.92
N PHE A 83 11.34 13.55 -13.17
CA PHE A 83 12.54 12.74 -13.46
C PHE A 83 12.40 11.89 -14.74
N LEU A 84 11.21 11.35 -14.99
CA LEU A 84 10.93 10.63 -16.24
C LEU A 84 11.12 11.54 -17.47
N LYS A 85 10.68 12.80 -17.37
CA LYS A 85 10.89 13.79 -18.45
C LYS A 85 12.36 14.18 -18.64
N SER A 86 13.17 14.14 -17.57
CA SER A 86 14.61 14.43 -17.66
C SER A 86 15.44 13.26 -18.16
N GLY A 87 14.83 12.19 -18.68
CA GLY A 87 15.52 11.06 -19.30
C GLY A 87 15.84 9.90 -18.34
N VAL A 88 15.35 9.93 -17.10
CA VAL A 88 15.44 8.77 -16.21
C VAL A 88 14.46 7.70 -16.72
N VAL A 89 14.96 6.47 -16.91
CA VAL A 89 14.16 5.33 -17.39
C VAL A 89 13.90 4.37 -16.23
N VAL A 90 12.63 4.05 -15.99
CA VAL A 90 12.24 2.96 -15.08
C VAL A 90 12.42 1.65 -15.85
N ARG A 91 13.25 0.74 -15.34
CA ARG A 91 13.51 -0.59 -15.91
C ARG A 91 12.90 -1.66 -15.04
#